data_AF-A0A6Y2KF65-F1
#
_entry.id   AF-A0A6Y2KF65-F1
#
_cell.length_a   1.000
_cell.length_b   1.000
_cell.length_c   1.000
_cell.angle_alpha   90.00
_cell.angle_beta   90.00
_cell.angle_gamma   90.00
#
_symmetry.space_group_name_H-M   'P 1'
#
loop_
_entity.id
_entity.type
_entity.pdbx_description
1 polymer ?
#
loop_
_entity_poly.entity_id
_entity_poly.type
_entity_poly.pdbx_seq_one_letter_code
_entity_poly.pdbx_strand_id
1 'polypeptide(L)'
;MSKKYLAVLLFLSTVILSGCTSILWALNNPNDNSRHSERVEAYSDEIQSAFEYKNVNLSTKSLSGATGSIELPSEGVGFIGKKNVYFVTQNGNALLSLNKLMEDIPLKAIGSSKYIDISLVSDYQGYGNAGFNQFIHVKTRQPASLLTVKERTQLTDASFRLKDGFYQRSVEIRGVIINKSRFGGAIPGEASLNDSYQVRFYRYTSSAGMDGGKLAFNVLMTPVTLTGDILLLPLYLLMMMNG
;
A
#
# COMPACT_ATOMS: atom_id res chain seq x y z
N MET A 1 17.45 -44.65 45.63
CA MET A 1 17.28 -43.21 45.34
C MET A 1 16.15 -42.68 46.23
N SER A 2 16.39 -41.65 47.05
CA SER A 2 15.40 -41.16 48.03
C SER A 2 14.22 -40.47 47.32
N LYS A 3 12.98 -40.74 47.76
CA LYS A 3 11.74 -40.16 47.20
C LYS A 3 11.76 -38.62 47.11
N LYS A 4 12.56 -37.97 47.96
CA LYS A 4 12.75 -36.50 47.97
C LYS A 4 13.53 -35.99 46.76
N TYR A 5 14.51 -36.75 46.27
CA TYR A 5 15.29 -36.37 45.08
C TYR A 5 14.49 -36.53 43.79
N LEU A 6 13.64 -37.56 43.70
CA LEU A 6 12.74 -37.77 42.57
C LEU A 6 11.71 -36.63 42.46
N ALA A 7 11.14 -36.20 43.59
CA ALA A 7 10.21 -35.08 43.64
C ALA A 7 10.86 -33.75 43.24
N VAL A 8 12.10 -33.51 43.67
CA VAL A 8 12.86 -32.30 43.30
C VAL A 8 13.22 -32.31 41.81
N LEU A 9 13.62 -33.45 41.24
CA LEU A 9 13.90 -33.58 39.79
C LEU A 9 12.65 -33.36 38.93
N LEU A 10 11.51 -33.94 39.33
CA LEU A 10 10.22 -33.72 38.68
C LEU A 10 9.77 -32.25 38.77
N PHE A 11 9.99 -31.60 39.91
CA PHE A 11 9.67 -30.19 40.10
C PHE A 11 10.63 -29.27 39.32
N LEU A 12 11.91 -29.64 39.19
CA LEU A 12 12.87 -28.89 38.38
C LEU A 12 12.54 -29.00 36.88
N SER A 13 12.03 -30.14 36.42
CA SER A 13 11.56 -30.32 35.03
C SER A 13 10.28 -29.55 34.70
N THR A 14 9.47 -29.16 35.69
CA THR A 14 8.28 -28.32 35.46
C THR A 14 8.54 -26.83 35.56
N VAL A 15 9.58 -26.42 36.30
CA VAL A 15 9.94 -24.99 36.48
C VAL A 15 10.79 -24.46 35.32
N ILE A 16 11.49 -25.34 34.59
CA ILE A 16 12.23 -24.96 33.39
C ILE A 16 11.36 -25.34 32.19
N LEU A 17 10.87 -24.35 31.43
CA LEU A 17 10.40 -24.56 30.04
C LEU A 17 11.60 -25.04 29.20
N SER A 18 11.99 -26.30 29.37
CA SER A 18 13.09 -26.95 28.68
C SER A 18 12.58 -28.22 28.05
N GLY A 19 12.99 -28.47 26.81
CA GLY A 19 12.60 -29.66 26.03
C GLY A 19 11.72 -29.31 24.83
N CYS A 20 10.83 -30.22 24.46
CA CYS A 20 9.92 -30.15 23.33
C CYS A 20 9.06 -28.89 23.36
N THR A 21 8.60 -28.43 24.53
CA THR A 21 7.80 -27.19 24.61
C THR A 21 8.66 -25.97 24.25
N SER A 22 9.89 -25.88 24.75
CA SER A 22 10.80 -24.78 24.38
C SER A 22 11.17 -24.81 22.90
N ILE A 23 11.35 -26.01 22.33
CA ILE A 23 11.65 -26.22 20.91
C ILE A 23 10.46 -25.82 20.03
N LEU A 24 9.23 -26.17 20.43
CA LEU A 24 8.00 -25.75 19.74
C LEU A 24 7.92 -24.23 19.64
N TRP A 25 8.08 -23.53 20.77
CA TRP A 25 7.99 -22.06 20.80
C TRP A 25 9.19 -21.36 20.14
N ALA A 26 10.36 -22.00 20.09
CA ALA A 26 11.53 -21.47 19.39
C ALA A 26 11.47 -21.68 17.86
N LEU A 27 11.08 -22.87 17.39
CA LEU A 27 11.01 -23.21 15.96
C LEU A 27 9.73 -22.67 15.30
N ASN A 28 8.64 -22.58 16.03
CA ASN A 28 7.39 -21.97 15.57
C ASN A 28 7.17 -20.62 16.27
N ASN A 29 8.21 -19.79 16.32
CA ASN A 29 8.17 -18.51 17.00
C ASN A 29 7.13 -17.58 16.32
N PRO A 30 6.10 -17.13 17.06
CA PRO A 30 5.06 -16.27 16.50
C PRO A 30 5.57 -14.86 16.16
N ASN A 31 6.75 -14.48 16.67
CA ASN A 31 7.41 -13.22 16.36
C ASN A 31 8.45 -13.35 15.22
N ASP A 32 8.61 -14.55 14.64
CA ASP A 32 9.57 -14.76 13.57
C ASP A 32 9.02 -14.28 12.23
N ASN A 33 9.60 -13.18 11.75
CA ASN A 33 9.51 -12.62 10.40
C ASN A 33 8.10 -12.31 9.84
N SER A 34 7.07 -12.20 10.67
CA SER A 34 5.79 -11.60 10.27
C SER A 34 5.91 -10.07 10.25
N ARG A 35 6.76 -9.56 9.35
CA ARG A 35 6.67 -8.16 8.93
C ARG A 35 5.38 -8.01 8.14
N HIS A 36 4.33 -7.55 8.80
CA HIS A 36 3.11 -7.19 8.10
C HIS A 36 3.32 -5.81 7.48
N SER A 37 3.01 -5.70 6.19
CA SER A 37 2.89 -4.40 5.54
C SER A 37 1.47 -3.91 5.78
N GLU A 38 1.34 -2.89 6.62
CA GLU A 38 0.06 -2.25 6.87
C GLU A 38 -0.06 -1.01 6.00
N ARG A 39 -1.21 -0.88 5.34
CA ARG A 39 -1.56 0.30 4.56
C ARG A 39 -2.19 1.33 5.50
N VAL A 40 -1.44 2.38 5.82
CA VAL A 40 -1.86 3.44 6.76
C VAL A 40 -2.13 4.73 6.00
N GLU A 41 -3.25 5.40 6.27
CA GLU A 41 -3.54 6.72 5.71
C GLU A 41 -2.52 7.73 6.25
N ALA A 42 -1.77 8.36 5.34
CA ALA A 42 -0.81 9.41 5.67
C ALA A 42 -1.53 10.76 5.80
N TYR A 43 -2.36 11.11 4.82
CA TYR A 43 -3.20 12.31 4.85
C TYR A 43 -4.27 12.27 3.75
N SER A 44 -5.22 13.21 3.84
CA SER A 44 -6.23 13.47 2.81
C SER A 44 -6.16 14.91 2.29
N ASP A 45 -6.58 15.07 1.04
CA ASP A 45 -6.72 16.36 0.36
C ASP A 45 -7.98 16.36 -0.52
N GLU A 46 -8.33 17.53 -1.03
CA GLU A 46 -9.46 17.73 -1.93
C GLU A 46 -8.95 18.41 -3.21
N ILE A 47 -9.06 17.71 -4.34
CA ILE A 47 -8.70 18.24 -5.66
C ILE A 47 -9.81 19.17 -6.14
N GLN A 48 -9.43 20.41 -6.46
CA GLN A 48 -10.35 21.50 -6.81
C GLN A 48 -10.27 21.87 -8.29
N SER A 49 -9.10 21.71 -8.88
CA SER A 49 -8.85 22.10 -10.26
C SER A 49 -7.76 21.25 -10.90
N ALA A 50 -7.71 21.31 -12.22
CA ALA A 50 -6.68 20.70 -13.05
C ALA A 50 -6.05 21.76 -13.95
N PHE A 51 -4.82 21.51 -14.41
CA PHE A 51 -4.12 22.39 -15.33
C PHE A 51 -3.22 21.58 -16.25
N GLU A 52 -3.00 22.10 -17.45
CA GLU A 52 -1.96 21.60 -18.35
C GLU A 52 -0.71 22.47 -18.18
N TYR A 53 0.46 21.84 -18.18
CA TYR A 53 1.74 22.54 -18.08
C TYR A 53 2.62 22.24 -19.29
N LYS A 54 3.42 23.22 -19.70
CA LYS A 54 4.40 23.10 -20.78
C LYS A 54 5.69 23.83 -20.41
N ASN A 55 6.81 23.11 -20.48
CA ASN A 55 8.17 23.56 -20.20
C ASN A 55 8.29 24.32 -18.87
N VAL A 56 7.61 23.81 -17.84
CA VAL A 56 7.61 24.45 -16.52
C VAL A 56 8.85 24.01 -15.76
N ASN A 57 9.68 24.99 -15.40
CA ASN A 57 10.76 24.80 -14.45
C ASN A 57 10.26 25.21 -13.06
N LEU A 58 10.17 24.26 -12.14
CA LEU A 58 9.73 24.50 -10.78
C LEU A 58 10.92 24.63 -9.85
N SER A 59 10.97 25.74 -9.11
CA SER A 59 11.80 25.81 -7.92
C SER A 59 10.95 25.55 -6.68
N THR A 60 11.42 24.64 -5.83
CA THR A 60 10.77 24.34 -4.56
C THR A 60 11.77 24.37 -3.42
N LYS A 61 11.27 24.68 -2.21
CA LYS A 61 12.07 24.66 -0.99
C LYS A 61 12.02 23.29 -0.35
N SER A 62 13.13 22.78 0.16
CA SER A 62 13.20 21.57 1.01
C SER A 62 12.60 21.84 2.39
N LEU A 63 12.53 20.81 3.24
CA LEU A 63 12.16 20.97 4.66
C LEU A 63 13.18 21.84 5.43
N SER A 64 14.46 21.81 5.04
CA SER A 64 15.52 22.63 5.62
C SER A 64 15.60 24.04 5.04
N GLY A 65 14.71 24.40 4.11
CA GLY A 65 14.67 25.71 3.47
C GLY A 65 15.61 25.89 2.26
N ALA A 66 16.40 24.87 1.92
CA ALA A 66 17.22 24.88 0.71
C ALA A 66 16.33 24.88 -0.54
N THR A 67 16.67 25.69 -1.54
CA THR A 67 15.97 25.74 -2.83
C THR A 67 16.60 24.79 -3.83
N GLY A 68 15.77 24.10 -4.61
CA GLY A 68 16.20 23.30 -5.74
C GLY A 68 15.12 23.18 -6.78
N SER A 69 15.32 22.27 -7.73
CA SER A 69 14.40 22.04 -8.85
C SER A 69 13.86 20.62 -8.83
N ILE A 70 12.64 20.45 -9.34
CA ILE A 70 12.02 19.16 -9.60
C ILE A 70 11.98 18.98 -11.11
N GLU A 71 12.58 17.90 -11.60
CA GLU A 71 12.51 17.54 -13.01
C GLU A 71 11.09 17.11 -13.35
N LEU A 72 10.44 17.89 -14.21
CA LEU A 72 9.15 17.57 -14.80
C LEU A 72 9.32 17.29 -16.29
N PRO A 73 8.44 16.45 -16.87
CA PRO A 73 8.32 16.36 -18.32
C PRO A 73 8.12 17.73 -18.97
N SER A 74 8.48 17.85 -20.25
CA SER A 74 8.28 19.08 -21.03
C SER A 74 6.80 19.46 -21.19
N GLU A 75 5.88 18.52 -21.04
CA GLU A 75 4.45 18.79 -21.02
C GLU A 75 3.71 17.74 -20.19
N GLY A 76 2.56 18.10 -19.64
CA GLY A 76 1.74 17.17 -18.87
C GLY A 76 0.55 17.84 -18.18
N VAL A 77 -0.02 17.11 -17.23
CA VAL A 77 -1.19 17.54 -16.45
C VAL A 77 -0.83 17.60 -14.97
N GLY A 78 -1.33 18.62 -14.31
CA GLY A 78 -1.31 18.71 -12.87
C GLY A 78 -2.70 18.90 -12.29
N PHE A 79 -2.78 18.68 -10.99
CA PHE A 79 -3.97 18.90 -10.19
C PHE A 79 -3.63 19.82 -9.03
N ILE A 80 -4.59 20.66 -8.64
CA ILE A 80 -4.45 21.54 -7.50
C ILE A 80 -5.43 21.07 -6.44
N GLY A 81 -4.89 20.60 -5.33
CA GLY A 81 -5.63 20.30 -4.12
C GLY A 81 -5.79 21.51 -3.23
N LYS A 82 -6.53 21.38 -2.13
CA LYS A 82 -6.62 22.43 -1.11
C LYS A 82 -5.27 22.69 -0.45
N LYS A 83 -4.50 21.64 -0.16
CA LYS A 83 -3.20 21.73 0.55
C LYS A 83 -1.99 21.58 -0.36
N ASN A 84 -2.10 20.74 -1.40
CA ASN A 84 -0.97 20.37 -2.25
C ASN A 84 -1.24 20.66 -3.73
N VAL A 85 -0.16 20.67 -4.51
CA VAL A 85 -0.16 20.66 -5.97
C VAL A 85 0.45 19.32 -6.39
N TYR A 86 -0.15 18.72 -7.41
CA TYR A 86 0.21 17.42 -7.93
C TYR A 86 0.64 17.57 -9.38
N PHE A 87 1.83 17.08 -9.73
CA PHE A 87 2.31 17.03 -11.11
C PHE A 87 2.39 15.59 -11.56
N VAL A 88 1.69 15.23 -12.63
CA VAL A 88 1.73 13.88 -13.20
C VAL A 88 2.95 13.77 -14.10
N THR A 89 3.98 13.07 -13.63
CA THR A 89 5.26 12.92 -14.34
C THR A 89 5.26 11.76 -15.33
N GLN A 90 4.38 10.77 -15.16
CA GLN A 90 4.27 9.64 -16.07
C GLN A 90 2.82 9.40 -16.47
N ASN A 91 2.61 9.15 -17.77
CA ASN A 91 1.30 8.87 -18.38
C ASN A 91 0.25 10.00 -18.24
N GLY A 92 0.68 11.26 -18.06
CA GLY A 92 -0.23 12.42 -18.09
C GLY A 92 -1.03 12.51 -19.39
N ASN A 93 -0.40 12.21 -20.54
CA ASN A 93 -1.07 12.18 -21.84
C ASN A 93 -2.20 11.13 -21.90
N ALA A 94 -2.09 10.03 -21.15
CA ALA A 94 -3.16 9.04 -21.10
C ALA A 94 -4.40 9.60 -20.36
N LEU A 95 -4.21 10.47 -19.37
CA LEU A 95 -5.31 11.17 -18.70
C LEU A 95 -5.96 12.20 -19.61
N LEU A 96 -5.18 12.96 -20.38
CA LEU A 96 -5.70 13.89 -21.38
C LEU A 96 -6.53 13.17 -22.45
N SER A 97 -6.02 12.05 -22.97
CA SER A 97 -6.75 11.23 -23.94
C SER A 97 -8.03 10.64 -23.35
N LEU A 98 -8.01 10.25 -22.06
CA LEU A 98 -9.23 9.80 -21.37
C LEU A 98 -10.24 10.94 -21.20
N ASN A 99 -9.79 12.14 -20.85
CA ASN A 99 -10.67 13.30 -20.72
C ASN A 99 -11.37 13.65 -22.04
N LYS A 100 -10.61 13.69 -23.14
CA LYS A 100 -11.16 13.90 -24.49
C LYS A 100 -12.16 12.80 -24.87
N LEU A 101 -11.85 11.54 -24.56
CA LEU A 101 -12.75 10.42 -24.83
C LEU A 101 -14.07 10.53 -24.06
N MET A 102 -14.05 11.13 -22.86
CA MET A 102 -15.25 11.31 -22.03
C MET A 102 -16.22 12.36 -22.59
N GLU A 103 -15.80 13.22 -23.50
CA GLU A 103 -16.69 14.17 -24.20
C GLU A 103 -17.67 13.42 -25.12
N ASP A 104 -17.20 12.36 -25.78
CA ASP A 104 -18.01 11.53 -26.69
C ASP A 104 -18.67 10.35 -25.97
N ILE A 105 -17.94 9.67 -25.08
CA ILE A 105 -18.35 8.40 -24.48
C ILE A 105 -18.33 8.52 -22.97
N PRO A 106 -19.49 8.61 -22.29
CA PRO A 106 -19.55 8.73 -20.84
C PRO A 106 -18.89 7.55 -20.13
N LEU A 107 -17.79 7.82 -19.43
CA LEU A 107 -17.08 6.87 -18.58
C LEU A 107 -17.47 7.04 -17.10
N LYS A 108 -17.18 6.01 -16.30
CA LYS A 108 -17.28 6.01 -14.84
C LYS A 108 -16.07 5.30 -14.23
N ALA A 109 -15.61 5.77 -13.08
CA ALA A 109 -14.59 5.08 -12.30
C ALA A 109 -15.11 3.73 -11.78
N ILE A 110 -14.22 2.74 -11.66
CA ILE A 110 -14.51 1.43 -11.07
C ILE A 110 -14.15 1.48 -9.58
N GLY A 111 -15.06 1.01 -8.71
CA GLY A 111 -14.79 0.86 -7.27
C GLY A 111 -15.09 2.10 -6.43
N SER A 112 -16.15 2.86 -6.75
CA SER A 112 -16.47 4.14 -6.11
C SER A 112 -16.64 4.03 -4.59
N SER A 113 -15.54 4.21 -3.86
CA SER A 113 -15.57 4.80 -2.53
C SER A 113 -15.73 6.33 -2.70
N LYS A 114 -16.16 7.01 -1.64
CA LYS A 114 -16.17 8.49 -1.57
C LYS A 114 -14.79 9.12 -1.88
N TYR A 115 -13.71 8.33 -1.84
CA TYR A 115 -12.33 8.76 -1.96
C TYR A 115 -11.61 8.08 -3.13
N ILE A 116 -10.72 8.83 -3.80
CA ILE A 116 -9.68 8.27 -4.65
C ILE A 116 -8.47 7.96 -3.76
N ASP A 117 -8.24 6.68 -3.60
CA ASP A 117 -7.16 6.12 -2.81
C ASP A 117 -5.86 6.13 -3.62
N ILE A 118 -4.82 6.80 -3.13
CA ILE A 118 -3.52 6.97 -3.81
C ILE A 118 -2.39 6.40 -2.95
N SER A 119 -1.51 5.62 -3.55
CA SER A 119 -0.31 5.11 -2.87
C SER A 119 0.85 6.10 -2.98
N LEU A 120 1.43 6.46 -1.84
CA LEU A 120 2.68 7.20 -1.78
C LEU A 120 3.85 6.25 -2.09
N VAL A 121 4.72 6.68 -2.99
CA VAL A 121 5.92 5.92 -3.37
C VAL A 121 7.12 6.67 -2.83
N SER A 122 7.62 6.21 -1.68
CA SER A 122 8.76 6.75 -0.93
C SER A 122 8.67 8.24 -0.58
N ASP A 123 9.40 8.66 0.46
CA ASP A 123 9.68 10.08 0.66
C ASP A 123 10.55 10.53 -0.52
N TYR A 124 10.04 11.45 -1.34
CA TYR A 124 10.78 11.98 -2.48
C TYR A 124 12.00 12.72 -1.91
N GLN A 125 13.17 12.07 -1.93
CA GLN A 125 14.41 12.62 -1.43
C GLN A 125 14.73 13.91 -2.20
N GLY A 126 14.64 15.06 -1.52
CA GLY A 126 14.95 16.37 -2.10
C GLY A 126 13.87 17.42 -1.89
N TYR A 127 13.50 18.10 -2.98
CA TYR A 127 12.70 19.33 -2.96
C TYR A 127 11.18 19.12 -3.16
N GLY A 128 10.76 17.89 -3.50
CA GLY A 128 9.34 17.46 -3.46
C GLY A 128 8.88 17.09 -2.04
N ASN A 129 7.57 16.87 -1.86
CA ASN A 129 7.03 16.31 -0.61
C ASN A 129 6.98 14.78 -0.65
N ALA A 130 6.49 14.20 -1.75
CA ALA A 130 6.41 12.76 -1.94
C ALA A 130 6.20 12.42 -3.42
N GLY A 131 6.58 11.21 -3.82
CA GLY A 131 6.12 10.61 -5.07
C GLY A 131 4.78 9.91 -4.85
N PHE A 132 3.96 9.80 -5.90
CA PHE A 132 2.77 8.96 -5.87
C PHE A 132 2.70 8.03 -7.08
N ASN A 133 2.03 6.91 -6.89
CA ASN A 133 1.66 5.97 -7.94
C ASN A 133 0.21 5.54 -7.74
N GLN A 134 -0.57 5.60 -8.81
CA GLN A 134 -1.97 5.22 -8.79
C GLN A 134 -2.42 4.54 -10.07
N PHE A 135 -3.27 3.53 -9.95
CA PHE A 135 -4.04 3.00 -11.07
C PHE A 135 -5.42 3.65 -11.11
N ILE A 136 -5.74 4.31 -12.21
CA ILE A 136 -7.08 4.81 -12.49
C ILE A 136 -7.80 3.76 -13.32
N HIS A 137 -8.88 3.21 -12.73
CA HIS A 137 -9.72 2.22 -13.37
C HIS A 137 -11.01 2.87 -13.85
N VAL A 138 -11.25 2.83 -15.16
CA VAL A 138 -12.45 3.40 -15.77
C VAL A 138 -13.19 2.35 -16.59
N LYS A 139 -14.51 2.45 -16.61
CA LYS A 139 -15.38 1.68 -17.48
C LYS A 139 -16.43 2.55 -18.15
N THR A 140 -16.97 2.05 -19.24
CA THR A 140 -18.18 2.60 -19.88
C THR A 140 -19.36 2.60 -18.93
N ARG A 141 -20.21 3.64 -19.00
CA ARG A 141 -21.44 3.70 -18.19
C ARG A 141 -22.46 2.66 -18.63
N GLN A 142 -22.60 2.48 -19.94
CA GLN A 142 -23.51 1.54 -20.58
C GLN A 142 -22.78 0.24 -20.96
N PRO A 143 -23.49 -0.91 -20.97
CA PRO A 143 -22.93 -2.17 -21.45
C PRO A 143 -22.56 -2.09 -22.93
N ALA A 144 -21.59 -2.89 -23.34
CA ALA A 144 -21.06 -2.92 -24.69
C ALA A 144 -22.13 -3.20 -25.77
N SER A 145 -23.20 -3.93 -25.41
CA SER A 145 -24.32 -4.21 -26.30
C SER A 145 -25.08 -2.96 -26.74
N LEU A 146 -25.10 -1.91 -25.92
CA LEU A 146 -25.81 -0.65 -26.19
C LEU A 146 -24.95 0.41 -26.86
N LEU A 147 -23.63 0.19 -26.94
CA LEU A 147 -22.72 1.07 -27.65
C LEU A 147 -22.84 0.88 -29.17
N THR A 148 -22.77 1.98 -29.91
CA THR A 148 -22.66 1.99 -31.37
C THR A 148 -21.34 1.37 -31.84
N VAL A 149 -21.30 0.96 -33.11
CA VAL A 149 -20.06 0.41 -33.71
C VAL A 149 -18.92 1.44 -33.64
N LYS A 150 -19.21 2.72 -33.91
CA LYS A 150 -18.23 3.82 -33.83
C LYS A 150 -17.62 3.94 -32.43
N GLU A 151 -18.44 3.94 -31.39
CA GLU A 151 -17.98 4.04 -30.00
C GLU A 151 -17.11 2.84 -29.61
N ARG A 152 -17.48 1.63 -30.03
CA ARG A 152 -16.68 0.41 -29.78
C ARG A 152 -15.31 0.47 -30.44
N THR A 153 -15.23 0.99 -31.68
CA THR A 153 -13.96 1.21 -32.38
C THR A 153 -13.10 2.23 -31.63
N GLN A 154 -13.65 3.40 -31.29
CA GLN A 154 -12.93 4.43 -30.53
C GLN A 154 -12.41 3.91 -29.18
N LEU A 155 -13.21 3.11 -28.46
CA LEU A 155 -12.79 2.49 -27.20
C LEU A 155 -11.64 1.49 -27.40
N THR A 156 -11.72 0.68 -28.46
CA THR A 156 -10.68 -0.31 -28.78
C THR A 156 -9.36 0.38 -29.16
N ASP A 157 -9.42 1.42 -29.99
CA ASP A 157 -8.26 2.25 -30.36
C ASP A 157 -7.66 2.94 -29.12
N ALA A 158 -8.52 3.37 -28.20
CA ALA A 158 -8.12 3.88 -26.89
C ALA A 158 -7.69 2.80 -25.89
N SER A 159 -7.43 1.57 -26.33
CA SER A 159 -6.93 0.44 -25.51
C SER A 159 -7.87 -0.01 -24.38
N PHE A 160 -9.18 0.22 -24.51
CA PHE A 160 -10.17 -0.41 -23.64
C PHE A 160 -10.36 -1.87 -24.03
N ARG A 161 -10.61 -2.72 -23.03
CA ARG A 161 -10.89 -4.15 -23.22
C ARG A 161 -12.28 -4.48 -22.71
N LEU A 162 -12.97 -5.34 -23.45
CA LEU A 162 -14.27 -5.86 -23.02
C LEU A 162 -14.07 -6.82 -21.83
N LYS A 163 -14.66 -6.49 -20.69
CA LYS A 163 -14.69 -7.31 -19.47
C LYS A 163 -16.04 -7.15 -18.78
N ASP A 164 -16.65 -8.26 -18.40
CA ASP A 164 -17.94 -8.30 -17.70
C ASP A 164 -19.07 -7.56 -18.44
N GLY A 165 -19.04 -7.57 -19.78
CA GLY A 165 -20.02 -6.86 -20.61
C GLY A 165 -19.81 -5.35 -20.74
N PHE A 166 -18.72 -4.79 -20.18
CA PHE A 166 -18.36 -3.38 -20.30
C PHE A 166 -16.96 -3.22 -20.89
N TYR A 167 -16.73 -2.15 -21.63
CA TYR A 167 -15.35 -1.74 -21.95
C TYR A 167 -14.70 -1.10 -20.73
N GLN A 168 -13.54 -1.62 -20.34
CA GLN A 168 -12.76 -1.20 -19.17
C GLN A 168 -11.31 -0.89 -19.54
N ARG A 169 -10.70 0.08 -18.87
CA ARG A 169 -9.27 0.41 -19.01
C ARG A 169 -8.69 0.80 -17.66
N SER A 170 -7.43 0.39 -17.45
CA SER A 170 -6.62 0.78 -16.30
C SER A 170 -5.45 1.61 -16.80
N VAL A 171 -5.22 2.77 -16.20
CA VAL A 171 -4.07 3.63 -16.51
C VAL A 171 -3.27 3.83 -15.23
N GLU A 172 -2.00 3.42 -15.24
CA GLU A 172 -1.06 3.77 -14.19
C GLU A 172 -0.61 5.22 -14.37
N ILE A 173 -0.69 6.01 -13.32
CA ILE A 173 -0.17 7.38 -13.27
C ILE A 173 0.85 7.47 -12.16
N ARG A 174 1.91 8.23 -12.42
CA ARG A 174 2.90 8.58 -11.40
C ARG A 174 3.13 10.06 -11.39
N GLY A 175 3.51 10.58 -10.25
CA GLY A 175 3.74 12.00 -10.11
C GLY A 175 4.41 12.40 -8.82
N VAL A 176 4.53 13.72 -8.67
CA VAL A 176 5.15 14.36 -7.52
C VAL A 176 4.12 15.25 -6.83
N ILE A 177 4.16 15.22 -5.51
CA ILE A 177 3.33 16.06 -4.63
C ILE A 177 4.20 17.18 -4.08
N ILE A 178 3.69 18.41 -4.12
CA ILE A 178 4.35 19.60 -3.59
C ILE A 178 3.35 20.34 -2.71
N ASN A 179 3.73 20.64 -1.48
CA ASN A 179 2.90 21.45 -0.60
C ASN A 179 2.83 22.89 -1.15
N LYS A 180 1.63 23.47 -1.20
CA LYS A 180 1.43 24.83 -1.71
C LYS A 180 2.30 25.88 -1.01
N SER A 181 2.53 25.75 0.31
CA SER A 181 3.39 26.67 1.07
C SER A 181 4.87 26.64 0.64
N ARG A 182 5.31 25.55 0.00
CA ARG A 182 6.68 25.36 -0.50
C ARG A 182 6.79 25.67 -2.00
N PHE A 183 5.65 25.94 -2.66
CA PHE A 183 5.57 26.28 -4.06
C PHE A 183 5.89 27.77 -4.26
N GLY A 184 6.92 28.06 -5.05
CA GLY A 184 7.46 29.42 -5.20
C GLY A 184 6.83 30.28 -6.30
N GLY A 185 5.70 29.88 -6.91
CA GLY A 185 5.14 30.56 -8.08
C GLY A 185 3.62 30.49 -8.19
N ALA A 186 3.07 31.07 -9.26
CA ALA A 186 1.68 30.89 -9.67
C ALA A 186 1.58 29.76 -10.70
N ILE A 187 0.46 29.03 -10.71
CA ILE A 187 0.19 27.99 -11.71
C ILE A 187 -0.66 28.62 -12.82
N PRO A 188 -0.11 28.84 -14.03
CA PRO A 188 -0.89 29.39 -15.12
C PRO A 188 -1.86 28.33 -15.69
N GLY A 189 -3.03 28.76 -16.17
CA GLY A 189 -3.95 27.89 -16.92
C GLY A 189 -4.82 26.95 -16.07
N GLU A 190 -5.13 27.34 -14.83
CA GLU A 190 -6.02 26.59 -13.96
C GLU A 190 -7.46 26.53 -14.51
N ALA A 191 -7.97 25.31 -14.72
CA ALA A 191 -9.36 25.04 -15.04
C ALA A 191 -10.05 24.39 -13.84
N SER A 192 -11.13 25.00 -13.36
CA SER A 192 -11.95 24.42 -12.29
C SER A 192 -12.56 23.11 -12.77
N LEU A 193 -12.49 22.08 -11.92
CA LEU A 193 -13.16 20.82 -12.21
C LEU A 193 -14.66 20.97 -11.93
N ASN A 194 -15.49 20.25 -12.69
CA ASN A 194 -16.94 20.23 -12.48
C ASN A 194 -17.32 19.67 -11.10
N ASP A 195 -16.51 18.74 -10.58
CA ASP A 195 -16.67 18.14 -9.26
C ASP A 195 -15.33 18.18 -8.50
N SER A 196 -15.39 18.45 -7.20
CA SER A 196 -14.24 18.29 -6.30
C SER A 196 -14.01 16.80 -6.00
N TYR A 197 -12.77 16.33 -6.10
CA TYR A 197 -12.43 14.93 -5.79
C TYR A 197 -11.72 14.81 -4.44
N GLN A 198 -12.30 14.03 -3.53
CA GLN A 198 -11.66 13.72 -2.25
C GLN A 198 -10.60 12.64 -2.47
N VAL A 199 -9.37 12.90 -2.06
CA VAL A 199 -8.24 11.98 -2.25
C VAL A 199 -7.62 11.59 -0.89
N ARG A 200 -7.22 10.32 -0.77
CA ARG A 200 -6.54 9.80 0.43
C ARG A 200 -5.22 9.17 0.04
N PHE A 201 -4.16 9.60 0.70
CA PHE A 201 -2.81 9.13 0.44
C PHE A 201 -2.41 8.11 1.50
N TYR A 202 -1.94 6.96 1.05
CA TYR A 202 -1.56 5.86 1.92
C TYR A 202 -0.07 5.57 1.80
N ARG A 203 0.54 5.20 2.92
CA ARG A 203 1.89 4.64 2.98
C ARG A 203 1.85 3.21 3.49
N TYR A 204 2.78 2.39 3.01
CA TYR A 204 2.99 1.06 3.57
C TYR A 204 4.01 1.16 4.69
N THR A 205 3.60 0.88 5.91
CA THR A 205 4.51 0.76 7.05
C THR A 205 4.74 -0.70 7.35
N SER A 206 6.00 -1.08 7.53
CA SER A 206 6.32 -2.40 8.09
C SER A 206 6.25 -2.30 9.60
N SER A 207 5.30 -3.00 10.21
CA SER A 207 5.27 -3.20 11.65
C SER A 207 5.77 -4.62 11.98
N ALA A 208 6.42 -4.76 13.13
CA ALA A 208 6.67 -6.07 13.70
C ALA A 208 5.32 -6.63 14.15
N GLY A 209 4.83 -7.63 13.44
CA GLY A 209 3.60 -8.34 13.77
C GLY A 209 3.86 -9.60 14.58
N MET A 210 2.82 -10.14 15.19
CA MET A 210 2.80 -11.48 15.76
C MET A 210 1.89 -12.36 14.88
N ASP A 211 2.39 -13.50 14.42
CA ASP A 211 1.61 -14.47 13.65
C ASP A 211 0.61 -15.18 14.57
N GLY A 212 -0.66 -14.77 14.47
CA GLY A 212 -1.75 -15.32 15.28
C GLY A 212 -2.00 -16.81 15.03
N GLY A 213 -1.69 -17.32 13.83
CA GLY A 213 -1.80 -18.74 13.50
C GLY A 213 -0.72 -19.57 14.21
N LYS A 214 0.53 -19.10 14.19
CA LYS A 214 1.62 -19.72 14.94
C LYS A 214 1.39 -19.65 16.46
N LEU A 215 0.89 -18.53 16.96
CA LEU A 215 0.53 -18.40 18.39
C LEU A 215 -0.55 -19.42 18.77
N ALA A 216 -1.65 -19.47 18.02
CA ALA A 216 -2.75 -20.39 18.30
C ALA A 216 -2.30 -21.85 18.25
N PHE A 217 -1.49 -22.20 17.25
CA PHE A 217 -0.90 -23.54 17.14
C PHE A 217 -0.01 -23.88 18.34
N ASN A 218 0.85 -22.96 18.77
CA ASN A 218 1.72 -23.18 19.93
C ASN A 218 0.90 -23.40 21.21
N VAL A 219 -0.14 -22.59 21.44
CA VAL A 219 -1.04 -22.74 22.59
C VAL A 219 -1.74 -24.10 22.56
N LEU A 220 -2.22 -24.55 21.40
CA LEU A 220 -2.87 -25.84 21.23
C LEU A 220 -1.93 -27.04 21.43
N MET A 221 -0.67 -26.92 21.00
CA MET A 221 0.31 -28.01 21.06
C MET A 221 1.08 -28.07 22.39
N THR A 222 1.07 -26.99 23.17
CA THR A 222 1.77 -26.91 24.47
C THR A 222 1.38 -28.03 25.44
N PRO A 223 0.11 -28.43 25.62
CA PRO A 223 -0.24 -29.55 26.50
C PRO A 223 0.41 -30.89 26.08
N VAL A 224 0.52 -31.13 24.76
CA VAL A 224 1.12 -32.34 24.20
C VAL A 224 2.64 -32.32 24.42
N THR A 225 3.29 -31.19 24.11
CA THR A 225 4.75 -31.07 24.29
C THR A 225 5.14 -31.08 25.76
N LEU A 226 4.33 -30.50 26.64
CA LEU A 226 4.54 -30.53 28.09
C LEU A 226 4.45 -31.95 28.65
N THR A 227 3.52 -32.77 28.13
CA THR A 227 3.44 -34.19 28.47
C THR A 227 4.69 -34.94 28.02
N GLY A 228 5.20 -34.62 26.82
CA GLY A 228 6.49 -35.13 26.34
C GLY A 228 7.65 -34.75 27.25
N ASP A 229 7.71 -33.49 27.69
CA ASP A 229 8.75 -32.98 28.59
C ASP A 229 8.72 -33.73 29.94
N ILE A 230 7.54 -33.93 30.52
CA ILE A 230 7.37 -34.63 31.80
C ILE A 230 7.76 -36.11 31.72
N LEU A 231 7.42 -36.79 30.63
CA LEU A 231 7.66 -38.23 30.50
C LEU A 231 9.09 -38.53 30.05
N LEU A 232 9.60 -37.80 29.07
CA LEU A 232 10.83 -38.16 28.36
C LEU A 232 12.09 -37.56 28.97
N LEU A 233 12.03 -36.33 29.53
CA LEU A 233 13.22 -35.70 30.11
C LEU A 233 13.76 -36.46 31.33
N PRO A 234 12.93 -36.93 32.29
CA PRO A 234 13.44 -37.70 33.42
C PRO A 234 14.04 -39.04 32.99
N LEU A 235 13.45 -39.71 31.99
CA LEU A 235 13.96 -40.96 31.44
C LEU A 235 15.31 -40.76 30.73
N TYR A 236 15.44 -39.70 29.94
CA TYR A 236 16.67 -39.33 29.25
C TYR A 236 17.80 -39.01 30.24
N LEU A 237 17.51 -38.23 31.28
CA LEU A 237 18.48 -37.91 32.33
C LEU A 237 18.91 -39.16 33.10
N LEU A 238 17.98 -40.08 33.42
CA LEU A 238 18.30 -41.34 34.07
C LEU A 238 19.16 -42.26 33.20
N MET A 239 18.95 -42.29 31.88
CA MET A 239 19.83 -43.02 30.95
C MET A 239 21.23 -42.42 30.89
N MET A 240 21.35 -41.08 30.88
CA MET A 240 22.65 -40.38 30.87
C MET A 240 23.42 -40.52 32.19
N MET A 241 22.74 -40.75 33.31
CA MET A 241 23.36 -40.96 34.62
C MET A 241 23.79 -42.40 34.91
N ASN A 242 23.25 -43.38 34.17
CA ASN A 242 23.53 -44.80 34.34
C ASN A 242 24.39 -45.39 33.18
N GLY A 243 24.85 -44.54 32.26
CA GLY A 243 25.81 -44.87 31.20
C GLY A 243 27.22 -44.43 31.55
#